data_AF-A0A246F5M1-F1
#
_entry.id   AF-A0A246F5M1-F1
#
_cell.length_a   1.000
_cell.length_b   1.000
_cell.length_c   1.000
_cell.angle_alpha   90.00
_cell.angle_beta   90.00
_cell.angle_gamma   90.00
#
_symmetry.space_group_name_H-M   'P 1'
#
loop_
_entity.id
_entity.type
_entity.pdbx_description
1 polymer ?
#
loop_
_entity_poly.entity_id
_entity_poly.type
_entity_poly.pdbx_seq_one_letter_code
_entity_poly.pdbx_strand_id
1 'polypeptide(L)'
;MPEFYPFRDRTVVITGASSGIGRAAAHAFARHGARVVLAARDEAACQEVASQCREAGGQAWVVPTDVTQGESVMQLAEQAVQLTGGIDVWINNAGVGSVGTFEETPLEVHERVIQTDLLGYVRGARAVMPHFKQRGCGVLINTLSVGSWVAQPYAAAYSAAKFGLVGFTEALRGELVQWPRIHVCDVYPAVIDTPGFRDGANFTGHELAPPPPRYDPEQVAAAMVDLALNPQPSRTVGGAAHLLRLARLFTPGFSRLMGWGTARAIERMPRSANSTGNLFAPPGGPRQVHGGWKRQQGHSPSPLLLGVAIAAAVGIVWALGRDEDRR
;
A
#
# COMPACT_ATOMS: atom_id res chain seq x y z
N MET A 1 -36.18 2.99 4.31
CA MET A 1 -35.61 1.64 4.52
C MET A 1 -34.53 1.76 5.59
N PRO A 2 -34.42 0.85 6.57
CA PRO A 2 -33.35 0.95 7.56
C PRO A 2 -31.98 0.87 6.85
N GLU A 3 -31.06 1.79 7.16
CA GLU A 3 -29.68 1.75 6.66
C GLU A 3 -29.02 0.44 7.12
N PHE A 4 -28.62 -0.39 6.15
CA PHE A 4 -27.90 -1.62 6.42
C PHE A 4 -26.44 -1.27 6.71
N TYR A 5 -26.03 -1.38 7.97
CA TYR A 5 -24.64 -1.21 8.43
C TYR A 5 -23.97 -2.57 8.58
N PRO A 6 -23.31 -3.11 7.53
CA PRO A 6 -22.80 -4.48 7.55
C PRO A 6 -21.65 -4.70 8.53
N PHE A 7 -21.04 -3.63 9.04
CA PHE A 7 -19.99 -3.68 10.04
C PHE A 7 -20.44 -3.24 11.43
N ARG A 8 -21.75 -3.09 11.68
CA ARG A 8 -22.24 -2.83 13.03
C ARG A 8 -21.69 -3.89 13.99
N ASP A 9 -21.10 -3.42 15.09
CA ASP A 9 -20.44 -4.23 16.12
C ASP A 9 -19.22 -5.06 15.61
N ARG A 10 -18.71 -4.81 14.40
CA ARG A 10 -17.46 -5.40 13.91
C ARG A 10 -16.29 -4.46 14.12
N THR A 11 -15.18 -5.01 14.60
CA THR A 11 -13.95 -4.27 14.86
C THR A 11 -12.97 -4.38 13.71
N VAL A 12 -12.46 -3.24 13.26
CA VAL A 12 -11.48 -3.12 12.18
C VAL A 12 -10.25 -2.38 12.70
N VAL A 13 -9.11 -3.07 12.77
CA VAL A 13 -7.81 -2.46 13.12
C VAL A 13 -7.08 -2.09 11.83
N ILE A 14 -6.60 -0.84 11.73
CA ILE A 14 -5.96 -0.32 10.51
C ILE A 14 -4.61 0.30 10.85
N THR A 15 -3.53 -0.28 10.32
CA THR A 15 -2.19 0.33 10.41
C THR A 15 -1.96 1.33 9.28
N GLY A 16 -1.21 2.39 9.53
CA GLY A 16 -1.02 3.49 8.57
C GLY A 16 -2.29 4.31 8.35
N ALA A 17 -3.16 4.41 9.36
CA ALA A 17 -4.48 5.04 9.27
C ALA A 17 -4.46 6.58 9.13
N SER A 18 -3.33 7.23 9.39
CA SER A 18 -3.21 8.69 9.43
C SER A 18 -3.33 9.37 8.06
N SER A 19 -3.08 8.67 6.95
CA SER A 19 -3.06 9.28 5.61
C SER A 19 -3.35 8.29 4.48
N GLY A 20 -3.56 8.81 3.27
CA GLY A 20 -3.64 8.00 2.06
C GLY A 20 -4.75 6.93 2.10
N ILE A 21 -4.39 5.73 1.65
CA ILE A 21 -5.28 4.55 1.61
C ILE A 21 -5.80 4.19 3.00
N GLY A 22 -4.95 4.24 4.04
CA GLY A 22 -5.36 3.88 5.40
C GLY A 22 -6.44 4.80 5.95
N ARG A 23 -6.31 6.12 5.72
CA ARG A 23 -7.35 7.09 6.08
C ARG A 23 -8.63 6.89 5.27
N ALA A 24 -8.52 6.64 3.96
CA ALA A 24 -9.68 6.33 3.13
C ALA A 24 -10.41 5.05 3.60
N ALA A 25 -9.66 4.02 3.98
CA ALA A 25 -10.19 2.79 4.55
C ALA A 25 -10.92 3.06 5.88
N ALA A 26 -10.30 3.81 6.80
CA ALA A 26 -10.92 4.20 8.06
C ALA A 26 -12.29 4.88 7.86
N HIS A 27 -12.36 5.85 6.93
CA HIS A 27 -13.62 6.50 6.59
C HIS A 27 -14.63 5.54 5.96
N ALA A 28 -14.18 4.65 5.07
CA ALA A 28 -15.06 3.70 4.40
C ALA A 28 -15.68 2.69 5.38
N PHE A 29 -14.89 2.11 6.28
CA PHE A 29 -15.40 1.20 7.31
C PHE A 29 -16.30 1.92 8.31
N ALA A 30 -15.95 3.13 8.74
CA ALA A 30 -16.79 3.92 9.65
C ALA A 30 -18.17 4.23 9.07
N ARG A 31 -18.26 4.60 7.78
CA ARG A 31 -19.55 4.80 7.07
C ARG A 31 -20.42 3.54 7.02
N HIS A 32 -19.83 2.35 7.16
CA HIS A 32 -20.56 1.09 7.24
C HIS A 32 -20.83 0.62 8.70
N GLY A 33 -20.65 1.52 9.67
CA GLY A 33 -20.96 1.29 11.09
C GLY A 33 -19.89 0.56 11.89
N ALA A 34 -18.67 0.45 11.36
CA ALA A 34 -17.57 -0.27 12.01
C ALA A 34 -17.06 0.43 13.29
N ARG A 35 -16.50 -0.39 14.18
CA ARG A 35 -15.63 0.02 15.28
C ARG A 35 -14.20 0.04 14.80
N VAL A 36 -13.66 1.21 14.46
CA VAL A 36 -12.32 1.35 13.87
C VAL A 36 -11.27 1.65 14.94
N VAL A 37 -10.17 0.90 14.93
CA VAL A 37 -8.99 1.18 15.76
C VAL A 37 -7.87 1.64 14.83
N LEU A 38 -7.47 2.90 14.98
CA LEU A 38 -6.58 3.60 14.08
C LEU A 38 -5.16 3.61 14.63
N ALA A 39 -4.24 3.03 13.87
CA ALA A 39 -2.84 2.89 14.26
C ALA A 39 -1.91 3.59 13.27
N ALA A 40 -1.13 4.55 13.75
CA ALA A 40 0.00 5.14 13.06
C ALA A 40 0.93 5.82 14.09
N ARG A 41 2.13 6.23 13.64
CA ARG A 41 3.06 7.03 14.45
C ARG A 41 2.55 8.46 14.71
N ASP A 42 1.77 9.01 13.78
CA ASP A 42 1.20 10.34 13.87
C ASP A 42 -0.13 10.31 14.64
N GLU A 43 -0.06 10.45 15.96
CA GLU A 43 -1.23 10.41 16.82
C GLU A 43 -2.21 11.54 16.51
N ALA A 44 -1.73 12.77 16.33
CA ALA A 44 -2.57 13.93 16.08
C ALA A 44 -3.39 13.75 14.79
N ALA A 45 -2.78 13.26 13.72
CA ALA A 45 -3.50 12.94 12.49
C ALA A 45 -4.50 11.79 12.69
N CYS A 46 -4.15 10.75 13.44
CA CYS A 46 -5.09 9.68 13.76
C CYS A 46 -6.29 10.18 14.58
N GLN A 47 -6.12 11.15 15.48
CA GLN A 47 -7.22 11.75 16.23
C GLN A 47 -8.16 12.54 15.32
N GLU A 48 -7.62 13.26 14.32
CA GLU A 48 -8.42 13.91 13.28
C GLU A 48 -9.28 12.89 12.51
N VAL A 49 -8.66 11.79 12.07
CA VAL A 49 -9.37 10.69 11.39
C VAL A 49 -10.42 10.05 12.30
N ALA A 50 -10.12 9.87 13.59
CA ALA A 50 -11.08 9.32 14.55
C ALA A 50 -12.30 10.23 14.74
N SER A 51 -12.13 11.56 14.70
CA SER A 51 -13.27 12.50 14.71
C SER A 51 -14.13 12.30 13.46
N GLN A 52 -13.50 12.28 12.28
CA GLN A 52 -14.19 12.10 11.01
C GLN A 52 -14.92 10.76 10.91
N CYS A 53 -14.34 9.68 11.44
CA CYS A 53 -14.99 8.38 11.52
C CYS A 53 -16.22 8.40 12.43
N ARG A 54 -16.16 9.10 13.56
CA ARG A 54 -17.30 9.27 14.48
C ARG A 54 -18.41 10.10 13.85
N GLU A 55 -18.07 11.18 13.17
CA GLU A 55 -19.02 12.01 12.40
C GLU A 55 -19.68 11.23 11.25
N ALA A 56 -18.97 10.28 10.65
CA ALA A 56 -19.46 9.42 9.57
C ALA A 56 -20.35 8.25 10.04
N GLY A 57 -20.66 8.14 11.34
CA GLY A 57 -21.56 7.12 11.91
C GLY A 57 -20.87 5.87 12.49
N GLY A 58 -19.54 5.84 12.52
CA GLY A 58 -18.77 4.75 13.16
C GLY A 58 -18.38 5.05 14.61
N GLN A 59 -17.64 4.13 15.22
CA GLN A 59 -16.91 4.38 16.48
C GLN A 59 -15.43 4.30 16.20
N ALA A 60 -14.61 5.15 16.83
CA ALA A 60 -13.18 5.21 16.52
C ALA A 60 -12.33 5.43 17.76
N TRP A 61 -11.22 4.69 17.84
CA TRP A 61 -10.16 4.86 18.84
C TRP A 61 -8.81 4.98 18.14
N VAL A 62 -7.88 5.67 18.80
CA VAL A 62 -6.50 5.83 18.34
C VAL A 62 -5.60 5.06 19.26
N VAL A 63 -4.71 4.26 18.68
CA VAL A 63 -3.63 3.59 19.39
C VAL A 63 -2.34 3.93 18.63
N PRO A 64 -1.52 4.87 19.11
CA PRO A 64 -0.26 5.20 18.45
C PRO A 64 0.60 3.95 18.31
N THR A 65 1.12 3.69 17.11
CA THR A 65 1.84 2.45 16.82
C THR A 65 2.92 2.68 15.78
N ASP A 66 4.16 2.34 16.14
CA ASP A 66 5.21 2.08 15.17
C ASP A 66 5.23 0.58 14.83
N VAL A 67 4.96 0.24 13.57
CA VAL A 67 4.93 -1.15 13.10
C VAL A 67 6.33 -1.76 12.98
N THR A 68 7.40 -0.97 13.08
CA THR A 68 8.76 -1.51 13.17
C THR A 68 9.06 -2.11 14.53
N GLN A 69 8.24 -1.83 15.55
CA GLN A 69 8.44 -2.30 16.93
C GLN A 69 7.45 -3.42 17.26
N GLY A 70 7.96 -4.61 17.54
CA GLY A 70 7.12 -5.80 17.78
C GLY A 70 6.16 -5.64 18.97
N GLU A 71 6.66 -5.09 20.08
CA GLU A 71 5.86 -4.85 21.29
C GLU A 71 4.71 -3.87 21.05
N SER A 72 4.97 -2.78 20.34
CA SER A 72 3.96 -1.78 19.93
C SER A 72 2.82 -2.42 19.13
N VAL A 73 3.12 -3.35 18.22
CA VAL A 73 2.08 -4.05 17.43
C VAL A 73 1.30 -5.07 18.26
N MET A 74 1.93 -5.72 19.25
CA MET A 74 1.23 -6.59 20.20
C MET A 74 0.27 -5.79 21.10
N GLN A 75 0.75 -4.66 21.65
CA GLN A 75 -0.05 -3.75 22.45
C GLN A 75 -1.24 -3.18 21.66
N LEU A 76 -1.07 -2.92 20.35
CA LEU A 76 -2.18 -2.54 19.47
C LEU A 76 -3.30 -3.59 19.45
N ALA A 77 -2.95 -4.87 19.31
CA ALA A 77 -3.94 -5.94 19.31
C ALA A 77 -4.64 -6.07 20.67
N GLU A 78 -3.88 -6.02 21.76
CA GLU A 78 -4.41 -6.08 23.12
C GLU A 78 -5.37 -4.92 23.42
N GLN A 79 -4.96 -3.69 23.13
CA GLN A 79 -5.80 -2.51 23.32
C GLN A 79 -7.04 -2.56 22.42
N ALA A 80 -6.94 -3.00 21.17
CA ALA A 80 -8.10 -3.14 20.29
C ALA A 80 -9.13 -4.12 20.87
N VAL A 81 -8.68 -5.23 21.45
CA VAL A 81 -9.56 -6.19 22.15
C VAL A 81 -10.15 -5.59 23.42
N GLN A 82 -9.38 -4.85 24.22
CA GLN A 82 -9.90 -4.19 25.43
C GLN A 82 -10.99 -3.16 25.10
N LEU A 83 -10.79 -2.38 24.03
CA LEU A 83 -11.70 -1.31 23.63
C LEU A 83 -12.99 -1.82 22.99
N THR A 84 -12.93 -2.96 22.31
CA THR A 84 -14.03 -3.41 21.44
C THR A 84 -14.48 -4.87 21.71
N GLY A 85 -13.82 -5.59 22.60
CA GLY A 85 -14.13 -6.99 22.92
C GLY A 85 -13.67 -8.02 21.89
N GLY A 86 -13.05 -7.62 20.78
CA GLY A 86 -12.53 -8.54 19.76
C GLY A 86 -12.09 -7.84 18.49
N ILE A 87 -11.38 -8.56 17.61
CA ILE A 87 -10.92 -8.04 16.30
C ILE A 87 -11.52 -8.91 15.20
N ASP A 88 -12.29 -8.34 14.28
CA ASP A 88 -12.89 -9.04 13.14
C ASP A 88 -12.04 -8.90 11.88
N VAL A 89 -11.48 -7.71 11.67
CA VAL A 89 -10.66 -7.37 10.51
C VAL A 89 -9.38 -6.69 10.97
N TRP A 90 -8.26 -7.11 10.42
CA TRP A 90 -6.97 -6.45 10.59
C TRP A 90 -6.40 -6.06 9.23
N ILE A 91 -6.06 -4.79 9.07
CA ILE A 91 -5.53 -4.24 7.82
C ILE A 91 -4.08 -3.83 8.04
N ASN A 92 -3.16 -4.62 7.49
CA ASN A 92 -1.79 -4.20 7.31
C ASN A 92 -1.72 -3.25 6.11
N ASN A 93 -1.62 -1.96 6.39
CA ASN A 93 -1.55 -0.92 5.36
C ASN A 93 -0.38 0.06 5.57
N ALA A 94 0.20 0.15 6.76
CA ALA A 94 1.39 0.96 6.99
C ALA A 94 2.47 0.67 5.93
N GLY A 95 3.09 1.72 5.39
CA GLY A 95 4.11 1.60 4.36
C GLY A 95 4.87 2.89 4.18
N VAL A 96 6.13 2.77 3.81
CA VAL A 96 7.06 3.86 3.50
C VAL A 96 7.79 3.57 2.19
N GLY A 97 8.16 4.63 1.50
CA GLY A 97 8.91 4.54 0.24
C GLY A 97 10.25 5.25 0.35
N SER A 98 11.21 4.77 -0.43
CA SER A 98 12.43 5.49 -0.75
C SER A 98 12.69 5.37 -2.25
N VAL A 99 13.03 6.48 -2.89
CA VAL A 99 13.45 6.51 -4.29
C VAL A 99 14.83 7.14 -4.39
N GLY A 100 15.77 6.44 -5.01
CA GLY A 100 17.16 6.86 -5.17
C GLY A 100 18.00 5.75 -5.81
N THR A 101 19.21 6.06 -6.25
CA THR A 101 20.15 5.01 -6.67
C THR A 101 20.47 4.11 -5.47
N PHE A 102 20.84 2.86 -5.72
CA PHE A 102 20.99 1.88 -4.63
C PHE A 102 22.14 2.26 -3.70
N GLU A 103 23.24 2.71 -4.29
CA GLU A 103 24.51 3.07 -3.66
C GLU A 103 24.52 4.46 -3.01
N GLU A 104 23.75 5.43 -3.50
CA GLU A 104 23.66 6.76 -2.89
C GLU A 104 22.58 6.82 -1.80
N THR A 105 21.63 5.89 -1.81
CA THR A 105 20.63 5.77 -0.74
C THR A 105 21.27 5.10 0.48
N PRO A 106 21.26 5.73 1.67
CA PRO A 106 21.86 5.16 2.87
C PRO A 106 21.30 3.77 3.23
N LEU A 107 22.12 2.89 3.79
CA LEU A 107 21.71 1.53 4.13
C LEU A 107 20.54 1.51 5.13
N GLU A 108 20.57 2.38 6.14
CA GLU A 108 19.52 2.47 7.15
C GLU A 108 18.15 2.84 6.57
N VAL A 109 18.12 3.51 5.41
CA VAL A 109 16.89 3.80 4.67
C VAL A 109 16.32 2.53 4.05
N HIS A 110 17.16 1.73 3.39
CA HIS A 110 16.76 0.43 2.84
C HIS A 110 16.25 -0.49 3.95
N GLU A 111 16.97 -0.57 5.07
CA GLU A 111 16.56 -1.35 6.24
C GLU A 111 15.22 -0.87 6.80
N ARG A 112 15.02 0.44 6.95
CA ARG A 112 13.75 1.00 7.45
C ARG A 112 12.56 0.66 6.57
N VAL A 113 12.75 0.63 5.25
CA VAL A 113 11.72 0.18 4.30
C VAL A 113 11.38 -1.28 4.56
N ILE A 114 12.38 -2.18 4.67
CA ILE A 114 12.13 -3.61 4.98
C ILE A 114 11.43 -3.78 6.33
N GLN A 115 11.86 -3.02 7.36
CA GLN A 115 11.27 -3.08 8.70
C GLN A 115 9.78 -2.73 8.70
N THR A 116 9.36 -1.78 7.87
CA THR A 116 7.98 -1.29 7.80
C THR A 116 7.14 -2.13 6.83
N ASP A 117 7.61 -2.26 5.59
CA ASP A 117 6.82 -2.77 4.46
C ASP A 117 6.81 -4.29 4.35
N LEU A 118 7.70 -5.00 5.05
CA LEU A 118 7.70 -6.46 5.13
C LEU A 118 7.50 -6.92 6.57
N LEU A 119 8.45 -6.59 7.46
CA LEU A 119 8.41 -7.10 8.82
C LEU A 119 7.25 -6.52 9.65
N GLY A 120 6.80 -5.29 9.35
CA GLY A 120 5.59 -4.73 9.95
C GLY A 120 4.33 -5.57 9.68
N TYR A 121 4.22 -6.16 8.49
CA TYR A 121 3.10 -7.02 8.11
C TYR A 121 3.18 -8.37 8.80
N VAL A 122 4.40 -8.93 8.89
CA VAL A 122 4.66 -10.16 9.66
C VAL A 122 4.29 -9.96 11.13
N ARG A 123 4.67 -8.84 11.73
CA ARG A 123 4.31 -8.47 13.12
C ARG A 123 2.80 -8.32 13.29
N GLY A 124 2.12 -7.63 12.37
CA GLY A 124 0.66 -7.47 12.39
C GLY A 124 -0.08 -8.80 12.31
N ALA A 125 0.35 -9.68 11.40
CA ALA A 125 -0.20 -11.03 11.29
C ALA A 125 0.04 -11.84 12.57
N ARG A 126 1.26 -11.81 13.13
CA ARG A 126 1.60 -12.48 14.38
C ARG A 126 0.75 -11.99 15.55
N ALA A 127 0.49 -10.68 15.64
CA ALA A 127 -0.30 -10.09 16.71
C ALA A 127 -1.79 -10.49 16.64
N VAL A 128 -2.40 -10.49 15.46
CA VAL A 128 -3.83 -10.77 15.33
C VAL A 128 -4.17 -12.26 15.29
N MET A 129 -3.26 -13.12 14.82
CA MET A 129 -3.57 -14.53 14.55
C MET A 129 -4.08 -15.31 15.77
N PRO A 130 -3.53 -15.16 17.00
CA PRO A 130 -4.08 -15.82 18.18
C PRO A 130 -5.54 -15.44 18.44
N HIS A 131 -5.92 -14.17 18.23
CA HIS A 131 -7.29 -13.70 18.40
C HIS A 131 -8.24 -14.29 17.36
N PHE A 132 -7.82 -14.35 16.09
CA PHE A 132 -8.62 -14.99 15.04
C PHE A 132 -8.81 -16.49 15.29
N LYS A 133 -7.76 -17.19 15.72
CA LYS A 133 -7.83 -18.63 16.06
C LYS A 133 -8.73 -18.87 17.27
N GLN A 134 -8.63 -18.05 18.32
CA GLN A 134 -9.50 -18.15 19.49
C GLN A 134 -10.98 -17.97 19.12
N ARG A 135 -11.29 -17.03 18.22
CA ARG A 135 -12.66 -16.79 17.75
C ARG A 135 -13.12 -17.79 16.67
N GLY A 136 -12.18 -18.48 16.03
CA GLY A 136 -12.42 -19.36 14.90
C GLY A 136 -12.91 -18.63 13.65
N CYS A 137 -12.66 -17.32 13.53
CA CYS A 137 -12.92 -16.50 12.35
C CYS A 137 -12.11 -15.19 12.37
N GLY A 138 -11.90 -14.58 11.19
CA GLY A 138 -11.27 -13.27 11.04
C GLY A 138 -10.77 -13.01 9.62
N VAL A 139 -10.52 -11.74 9.29
CA VAL A 139 -9.98 -11.34 7.98
C VAL A 139 -8.72 -10.49 8.17
N LEU A 140 -7.58 -11.00 7.71
CA LEU A 140 -6.34 -10.24 7.58
C LEU A 140 -6.24 -9.71 6.14
N ILE A 141 -6.15 -8.39 5.97
CA ILE A 141 -5.95 -7.75 4.67
C ILE A 141 -4.55 -7.15 4.61
N ASN A 142 -3.75 -7.59 3.65
CA ASN A 142 -2.42 -7.04 3.38
C ASN A 142 -2.48 -6.11 2.16
N THR A 143 -2.01 -4.87 2.34
CA THR A 143 -1.84 -3.88 1.27
C THR A 143 -0.50 -4.10 0.54
N LEU A 144 -0.56 -4.85 -0.55
CA LEU A 144 0.56 -5.09 -1.44
C LEU A 144 0.66 -3.95 -2.46
N SER A 145 1.14 -4.23 -3.67
CA SER A 145 1.23 -3.25 -4.75
C SER A 145 1.38 -3.99 -6.07
N VAL A 146 1.13 -3.32 -7.20
CA VAL A 146 1.69 -3.77 -8.49
C VAL A 146 3.21 -3.97 -8.45
N GLY A 147 3.90 -3.26 -7.54
CA GLY A 147 5.30 -3.48 -7.20
C GLY A 147 5.64 -4.87 -6.66
N SER A 148 4.64 -5.68 -6.32
CA SER A 148 4.79 -7.08 -5.91
C SER A 148 5.03 -8.04 -7.08
N TRP A 149 4.74 -7.62 -8.32
CA TRP A 149 4.97 -8.43 -9.52
C TRP A 149 6.00 -7.81 -10.46
N VAL A 150 6.21 -6.50 -10.34
CA VAL A 150 7.08 -5.71 -11.20
C VAL A 150 8.01 -4.89 -10.31
N ALA A 151 9.29 -5.25 -10.31
CA ALA A 151 10.29 -4.51 -9.54
C ALA A 151 10.39 -3.08 -10.07
N GLN A 152 10.56 -2.13 -9.15
CA GLN A 152 10.70 -0.72 -9.44
C GLN A 152 12.17 -0.32 -9.30
N PRO A 153 12.85 0.01 -10.43
CA PRO A 153 14.17 0.61 -10.39
C PRO A 153 14.18 1.85 -9.49
N TYR A 154 15.32 2.13 -8.86
CA TYR A 154 15.49 3.19 -7.86
C TYR A 154 14.68 3.00 -6.56
N ALA A 155 13.94 1.91 -6.40
CA ALA A 155 13.20 1.56 -5.19
C ALA A 155 13.44 0.08 -4.82
N ALA A 156 14.72 -0.30 -4.70
CA ALA A 156 15.15 -1.68 -4.53
C ALA A 156 14.59 -2.34 -3.26
N ALA A 157 14.75 -1.70 -2.10
CA ALA A 157 14.22 -2.22 -0.83
C ALA A 157 12.70 -2.34 -0.83
N TYR A 158 12.00 -1.36 -1.41
CA TYR A 158 10.53 -1.41 -1.58
C TYR A 158 10.14 -2.62 -2.44
N SER A 159 10.83 -2.83 -3.56
CA SER A 159 10.58 -4.00 -4.43
C SER A 159 10.83 -5.30 -3.69
N ALA A 160 11.94 -5.43 -2.96
CA ALA A 160 12.24 -6.61 -2.15
C ALA A 160 11.14 -6.88 -1.11
N ALA A 161 10.68 -5.83 -0.39
CA ALA A 161 9.59 -5.95 0.58
C ALA A 161 8.28 -6.42 -0.07
N LYS A 162 7.85 -5.78 -1.18
CA LYS A 162 6.57 -6.09 -1.82
C LYS A 162 6.54 -7.44 -2.52
N PHE A 163 7.67 -7.92 -3.05
CA PHE A 163 7.79 -9.31 -3.52
C PHE A 163 7.81 -10.29 -2.34
N GLY A 164 8.54 -9.98 -1.27
CA GLY A 164 8.57 -10.81 -0.06
C GLY A 164 7.19 -10.98 0.58
N LEU A 165 6.34 -9.94 0.56
CA LEU A 165 4.96 -10.01 1.06
C LEU A 165 4.08 -11.01 0.31
N VAL A 166 4.34 -11.24 -1.00
CA VAL A 166 3.59 -12.26 -1.76
C VAL A 166 3.87 -13.63 -1.19
N GLY A 167 5.15 -14.00 -1.08
CA GLY A 167 5.55 -15.29 -0.52
C GLY A 167 5.10 -15.46 0.93
N PHE A 168 5.24 -14.42 1.75
CA PHE A 168 4.74 -14.43 3.13
C PHE A 168 3.24 -14.70 3.21
N THR A 169 2.45 -14.00 2.40
CA THR A 169 0.99 -14.12 2.45
C THR A 169 0.50 -15.47 1.90
N GLU A 170 1.11 -15.97 0.83
CA GLU A 170 0.80 -17.30 0.29
C GLU A 170 1.12 -18.41 1.29
N ALA A 171 2.30 -18.35 1.93
CA ALA A 171 2.68 -19.31 2.97
C ALA A 171 1.72 -19.27 4.16
N LEU A 172 1.41 -18.08 4.69
CA LEU A 172 0.49 -17.93 5.82
C LEU A 172 -0.92 -18.45 5.50
N ARG A 173 -1.41 -18.20 4.28
CA ARG A 173 -2.71 -18.74 3.84
C ARG A 173 -2.70 -20.27 3.81
N GLY A 174 -1.60 -20.89 3.37
CA GLY A 174 -1.41 -22.34 3.38
C GLY A 174 -1.41 -22.96 4.78
N GLU A 175 -0.86 -22.26 5.78
CA GLU A 175 -0.88 -22.71 7.18
C GLU A 175 -2.30 -22.71 7.80
N LEU A 176 -3.23 -21.96 7.22
CA LEU A 176 -4.59 -21.76 7.75
C LEU A 176 -5.64 -22.70 7.16
N VAL A 177 -5.25 -23.76 6.44
CA VAL A 177 -6.19 -24.73 5.82
C VAL A 177 -7.15 -25.35 6.84
N GLN A 178 -6.73 -25.55 8.09
CA GLN A 178 -7.58 -26.07 9.18
C GLN A 178 -8.53 -25.03 9.78
N TRP A 179 -8.44 -23.76 9.36
CA TRP A 179 -9.19 -22.62 9.88
C TRP A 179 -10.02 -21.96 8.77
N PRO A 180 -11.08 -22.62 8.26
CA PRO A 180 -11.75 -22.23 7.01
C PRO A 180 -12.45 -20.86 7.04
N ARG A 181 -12.62 -20.25 8.23
CA ARG A 181 -13.22 -18.92 8.43
C ARG A 181 -12.20 -17.84 8.79
N ILE A 182 -10.90 -18.16 8.76
CA ILE A 182 -9.81 -17.19 8.89
C ILE A 182 -9.24 -16.97 7.50
N HIS A 183 -9.36 -15.75 7.00
CA HIS A 183 -8.98 -15.40 5.64
C HIS A 183 -7.79 -14.46 5.64
N VAL A 184 -6.83 -14.72 4.75
CA VAL A 184 -5.74 -13.81 4.45
C VAL A 184 -5.90 -13.33 3.02
N CYS A 185 -6.16 -12.04 2.87
CA CYS A 185 -6.54 -11.37 1.64
C CYS A 185 -5.47 -10.37 1.22
N ASP A 186 -5.18 -10.33 -0.07
CA ASP A 186 -4.26 -9.37 -0.66
C ASP A 186 -5.04 -8.30 -1.43
N VAL A 187 -4.73 -7.04 -1.19
CA VAL A 187 -5.10 -5.96 -2.10
C VAL A 187 -3.86 -5.49 -2.85
N TYR A 188 -3.96 -5.39 -4.18
CA TYR A 188 -2.89 -4.94 -5.07
C TYR A 188 -3.29 -3.60 -5.71
N PRO A 189 -3.04 -2.46 -5.04
CA PRO A 189 -3.19 -1.16 -5.64
C PRO A 189 -2.19 -0.95 -6.79
N ALA A 190 -2.67 -0.36 -7.88
CA ALA A 190 -1.84 0.28 -8.90
C ALA A 190 -1.25 1.60 -8.36
N VAL A 191 -0.99 2.57 -9.23
CA VAL A 191 -0.55 3.91 -8.80
C VAL A 191 -1.76 4.67 -8.23
N ILE A 192 -1.74 4.93 -6.93
CA ILE A 192 -2.84 5.62 -6.23
C ILE A 192 -2.43 7.06 -5.92
N ASP A 193 -3.33 8.02 -6.15
CA ASP A 193 -3.13 9.44 -5.82
C ASP A 193 -3.18 9.67 -4.30
N THR A 194 -2.09 9.32 -3.62
CA THR A 194 -1.88 9.51 -2.17
C THR A 194 -0.67 10.38 -1.90
N PRO A 195 -0.60 11.06 -0.74
CA PRO A 195 0.57 11.85 -0.35
C PRO A 195 1.91 11.10 -0.30
N GLY A 196 1.93 9.76 -0.38
CA GLY A 196 3.13 8.94 -0.21
C GLY A 196 4.30 9.31 -1.13
N PHE A 197 4.04 9.79 -2.35
CA PHE A 197 5.11 10.26 -3.26
C PHE A 197 5.76 11.57 -2.82
N ARG A 198 5.01 12.44 -2.11
CA ARG A 198 5.53 13.69 -1.54
C ARG A 198 6.22 13.44 -0.21
N ASP A 199 5.65 12.57 0.60
CA ASP A 199 6.10 12.37 1.98
C ASP A 199 7.18 11.28 2.10
N GLY A 200 7.37 10.44 1.07
CA GLY A 200 8.38 9.39 1.05
C GLY A 200 9.81 9.93 0.97
N ALA A 201 10.78 9.08 1.27
CA ALA A 201 12.17 9.46 1.15
C ALA A 201 12.59 9.59 -0.31
N ASN A 202 13.46 10.56 -0.56
CA ASN A 202 13.90 10.94 -1.89
C ASN A 202 15.39 11.23 -1.86
N PHE A 203 16.15 10.42 -2.59
CA PHE A 203 17.58 10.53 -2.79
C PHE A 203 17.92 10.67 -4.28
N THR A 204 16.96 11.12 -5.10
CA THR A 204 17.14 11.24 -6.56
C THR A 204 17.74 12.59 -7.01
N GLY A 205 17.83 13.56 -6.10
CA GLY A 205 18.17 14.96 -6.42
C GLY A 205 17.09 15.72 -7.21
N HIS A 206 15.92 15.12 -7.45
CA HIS A 206 14.81 15.69 -8.22
C HIS A 206 13.47 15.48 -7.51
N GLU A 207 12.46 16.28 -7.82
CA GLU A 207 11.10 16.09 -7.30
C GLU A 207 10.50 14.76 -7.79
N LEU A 208 9.67 14.14 -6.94
CA LEU A 208 8.97 12.90 -7.27
C LEU A 208 7.50 13.18 -7.62
N ALA A 209 7.01 12.50 -8.65
CA ALA A 209 5.59 12.50 -8.99
C ALA A 209 5.11 11.09 -9.33
N PRO A 210 3.90 10.69 -8.91
CA PRO A 210 3.33 9.41 -9.28
C PRO A 210 3.13 9.32 -10.81
N PRO A 211 3.52 8.25 -11.50
CA PRO A 211 3.25 8.13 -12.93
C PRO A 211 1.76 7.91 -13.22
N PRO A 212 1.23 8.38 -14.37
CA PRO A 212 -0.13 8.06 -14.80
C PRO A 212 -0.25 6.59 -15.29
N PRO A 213 -1.44 5.97 -15.27
CA PRO A 213 -2.71 6.49 -14.73
C PRO A 213 -2.77 6.38 -13.20
N ARG A 214 -3.43 7.37 -12.56
CA ARG A 214 -3.56 7.48 -11.10
C ARG A 214 -5.00 7.18 -10.68
N TYR A 215 -5.20 6.30 -9.70
CA TYR A 215 -6.51 5.91 -9.17
C TYR A 215 -6.78 6.56 -7.81
N ASP A 216 -8.05 6.63 -7.42
CA ASP A 216 -8.42 7.23 -6.13
C ASP A 216 -8.18 6.27 -4.97
N PRO A 217 -7.69 6.74 -3.82
CA PRO A 217 -7.56 5.93 -2.60
C PRO A 217 -8.86 5.24 -2.18
N GLU A 218 -10.01 5.86 -2.43
CA GLU A 218 -11.33 5.34 -2.14
C GLU A 218 -11.63 4.04 -2.87
N GLN A 219 -11.07 3.82 -4.06
CA GLN A 219 -11.24 2.55 -4.80
C GLN A 219 -10.56 1.40 -4.06
N VAL A 220 -9.41 1.67 -3.44
CA VAL A 220 -8.71 0.68 -2.60
C VAL A 220 -9.47 0.46 -1.30
N ALA A 221 -9.96 1.53 -0.67
CA ALA A 221 -10.78 1.44 0.54
C ALA A 221 -12.06 0.62 0.31
N ALA A 222 -12.76 0.83 -0.80
CA ALA A 222 -13.93 0.05 -1.18
C ALA A 222 -13.57 -1.43 -1.39
N ALA A 223 -12.45 -1.71 -2.07
CA ALA A 223 -11.97 -3.09 -2.23
C ALA A 223 -11.63 -3.76 -0.88
N MET A 224 -11.10 -3.03 0.10
CA MET A 224 -10.86 -3.56 1.45
C MET A 224 -12.17 -3.87 2.18
N VAL A 225 -13.18 -3.00 2.08
CA VAL A 225 -14.53 -3.24 2.62
C VAL A 225 -15.14 -4.50 1.99
N ASP A 226 -15.06 -4.62 0.66
CA ASP A 226 -15.56 -5.79 -0.08
C ASP A 226 -14.85 -7.08 0.36
N LEU A 227 -13.52 -7.06 0.52
CA LEU A 227 -12.73 -8.20 1.00
C LEU A 227 -13.09 -8.59 2.43
N ALA A 228 -13.40 -7.62 3.29
CA ALA A 228 -13.83 -7.90 4.66
C ALA A 228 -15.25 -8.51 4.73
N LEU A 229 -16.12 -8.23 3.76
CA LEU A 229 -17.46 -8.82 3.66
C LEU A 229 -17.47 -10.15 2.93
N ASN A 230 -16.74 -10.24 1.83
CA ASN A 230 -16.66 -11.37 0.92
C ASN A 230 -15.19 -11.73 0.67
N PRO A 231 -14.54 -12.44 1.61
CA PRO A 231 -13.10 -12.69 1.54
C PRO A 231 -12.69 -13.42 0.26
N GLN A 232 -11.70 -12.85 -0.42
CA GLN A 232 -11.05 -13.44 -1.59
C GLN A 232 -9.54 -13.43 -1.38
N PRO A 233 -8.79 -14.42 -1.92
CA PRO A 233 -7.33 -14.44 -1.75
C PRO A 233 -6.65 -13.18 -2.26
N SER A 234 -7.13 -12.62 -3.38
CA SER A 234 -6.53 -11.42 -3.97
C SER A 234 -7.56 -10.52 -4.67
N ARG A 235 -7.31 -9.21 -4.63
CA ARG A 235 -8.06 -8.17 -5.35
C ARG A 235 -7.10 -7.13 -5.92
N THR A 236 -7.17 -6.87 -7.22
CA THR A 236 -6.38 -5.82 -7.88
C THR A 236 -7.21 -4.57 -8.05
N VAL A 237 -6.64 -3.39 -7.79
CA VAL A 237 -7.29 -2.10 -7.97
C VAL A 237 -6.53 -1.27 -8.99
N GLY A 238 -7.13 -1.08 -10.16
CA GLY A 238 -6.60 -0.34 -11.30
C GLY A 238 -6.17 -1.26 -12.46
N GLY A 239 -6.84 -1.14 -13.62
CA GLY A 239 -6.67 -2.06 -14.75
C GLY A 239 -5.27 -2.08 -15.37
N ALA A 240 -4.53 -0.96 -15.28
CA ALA A 240 -3.14 -0.87 -15.75
C ALA A 240 -2.19 -1.86 -15.05
N ALA A 241 -2.52 -2.30 -13.84
CA ALA A 241 -1.79 -3.32 -13.10
C ALA A 241 -1.64 -4.63 -13.88
N HIS A 242 -2.71 -5.10 -14.51
CA HIS A 242 -2.72 -6.36 -15.24
C HIS A 242 -1.88 -6.28 -16.51
N LEU A 243 -1.93 -5.14 -17.21
CA LEU A 243 -1.12 -4.90 -18.40
C LEU A 243 0.38 -4.90 -18.07
N LEU A 244 0.79 -4.24 -16.98
CA LEU A 244 2.20 -4.20 -16.59
C LEU A 244 2.71 -5.58 -16.17
N ARG A 245 1.88 -6.37 -15.46
CA ARG A 245 2.20 -7.75 -15.11
C ARG A 245 2.41 -8.63 -16.34
N LEU A 246 1.54 -8.51 -17.34
CA LEU A 246 1.69 -9.24 -18.60
C LEU A 246 2.91 -8.76 -19.39
N ALA A 247 3.14 -7.45 -19.49
CA ALA A 247 4.28 -6.88 -20.22
C ALA A 247 5.63 -7.41 -19.71
N ARG A 248 5.78 -7.56 -18.39
CA ARG A 248 6.98 -8.16 -17.77
C ARG A 248 7.26 -9.57 -18.26
N LEU A 249 6.23 -10.40 -18.49
CA LEU A 249 6.40 -11.79 -18.90
C LEU A 249 6.93 -11.92 -20.34
N PHE A 250 6.64 -10.94 -21.20
CA PHE A 250 6.92 -11.03 -22.63
C PHE A 250 8.03 -10.10 -23.13
N THR A 251 8.65 -9.30 -22.24
CA THR A 251 9.68 -8.34 -22.62
C THR A 251 11.05 -8.75 -22.06
N PRO A 252 11.93 -9.37 -22.87
CA PRO A 252 13.32 -9.56 -22.47
C PRO A 252 13.96 -8.22 -22.08
N GLY A 253 14.72 -8.20 -20.98
CA GLY A 253 15.35 -6.96 -20.50
C GLY A 253 14.38 -5.91 -19.93
N PHE A 254 13.13 -6.29 -19.58
CA PHE A 254 12.11 -5.37 -19.04
C PHE A 254 12.61 -4.48 -17.89
N SER A 255 13.44 -5.03 -16.99
CA SER A 255 14.02 -4.26 -15.88
C SER A 255 14.96 -3.14 -16.35
N ARG A 256 15.75 -3.37 -17.40
CA ARG A 256 16.62 -2.35 -18.00
C ARG A 256 15.80 -1.26 -18.69
N LEU A 257 14.75 -1.65 -19.42
CA LEU A 257 13.82 -0.71 -20.06
C LEU A 257 13.12 0.18 -19.03
N MET A 258 12.58 -0.40 -17.96
CA MET A 258 11.99 0.34 -16.86
C MET A 258 13.02 1.25 -16.18
N GLY A 259 14.26 0.77 -15.99
CA GLY A 259 15.33 1.56 -15.38
C GLY A 259 15.64 2.81 -16.20
N TRP A 260 15.85 2.63 -17.51
CA TRP A 260 16.06 3.72 -18.45
C TRP A 260 14.90 4.73 -18.49
N GLY A 261 13.67 4.22 -18.48
CA GLY A 261 12.46 5.07 -18.49
C GLY A 261 12.32 5.88 -17.21
N THR A 262 12.53 5.26 -16.05
CA THR A 262 12.49 5.92 -14.75
C THR A 262 13.61 6.95 -14.62
N ALA A 263 14.83 6.65 -15.07
CA ALA A 263 15.95 7.58 -15.08
C ALA A 263 15.61 8.87 -15.85
N ARG A 264 15.13 8.72 -17.10
CA ARG A 264 14.70 9.85 -17.94
C ARG A 264 13.53 10.63 -17.33
N ALA A 265 12.63 9.95 -16.62
CA ALA A 265 11.51 10.63 -15.97
C ALA A 265 11.97 11.48 -14.79
N ILE A 266 12.89 10.96 -13.96
CA ILE A 266 13.49 11.67 -12.82
C ILE A 266 14.27 12.89 -13.30
N GLU A 267 15.13 12.73 -14.32
CA GLU A 267 15.96 13.83 -14.87
C GLU A 267 15.14 15.01 -15.44
N ARG A 268 13.87 14.78 -15.79
CA ARG A 268 12.95 15.82 -16.30
C ARG A 268 12.25 16.61 -15.20
N MET A 269 12.27 16.11 -13.96
CA MET A 269 11.62 16.77 -12.83
C MET A 269 12.51 17.93 -12.32
N PRO A 270 11.94 18.94 -11.65
CA PRO A 270 12.74 19.98 -11.01
C PRO A 270 13.70 19.40 -9.97
N ARG A 271 14.82 20.09 -9.72
CA ARG A 271 15.75 19.67 -8.66
C ARG A 271 15.10 19.79 -7.30
N SER A 272 15.42 18.83 -6.43
CA SER A 272 14.98 18.82 -5.03
C SER A 272 16.11 18.34 -4.13
N ALA A 273 16.10 18.78 -2.87
CA ALA A 273 17.05 18.29 -1.88
C ALA A 273 16.73 16.85 -1.50
N ASN A 274 17.78 16.10 -1.17
CA ASN A 274 17.60 14.77 -0.60
C ASN A 274 16.89 14.86 0.76
N SER A 275 16.04 13.88 1.05
CA SER A 275 15.23 13.84 2.27
C SER A 275 14.94 12.41 2.68
N THR A 276 14.97 12.16 3.99
CA THR A 276 14.50 10.89 4.58
C THR A 276 12.97 10.79 4.63
N GLY A 277 12.27 11.87 4.26
CA GLY A 277 10.80 11.93 4.25
C GLY A 277 10.21 11.43 5.56
N ASN A 278 9.22 10.56 5.45
CA ASN A 278 8.50 9.96 6.57
C ASN A 278 9.12 8.67 7.12
N LEU A 279 10.36 8.30 6.76
CA LEU A 279 10.94 7.02 7.17
C LEU A 279 11.06 6.89 8.69
N PHE A 280 11.62 7.90 9.36
CA PHE A 280 11.98 7.83 10.77
C PHE A 280 11.03 8.58 11.69
N ALA A 281 10.31 9.58 11.17
CA ALA A 281 9.33 10.37 11.90
C ALA A 281 8.10 10.65 11.02
N PRO A 282 6.94 10.96 11.60
CA PRO A 282 5.82 11.52 10.86
C PRO A 282 6.24 12.74 10.03
N PRO A 283 5.75 12.90 8.80
CA PRO A 283 6.01 14.08 7.99
C PRO A 283 5.29 15.30 8.61
N GLY A 284 5.89 16.48 8.45
CA GLY A 284 5.24 17.73 8.86
C GLY A 284 4.02 18.08 8.01
N GLY A 285 3.09 18.85 8.58
CA GLY A 285 1.91 19.39 7.89
C GLY A 285 0.67 18.47 7.91
N PRO A 286 -0.45 18.93 7.34
CA PRO A 286 -1.71 18.21 7.41
C PRO A 286 -1.66 16.90 6.62
N ARG A 287 -2.12 15.82 7.24
CA ARG A 287 -2.30 14.54 6.58
C ARG A 287 -3.59 14.57 5.76
N GLN A 288 -3.60 13.89 4.60
CA GLN A 288 -4.76 13.88 3.70
C GLN A 288 -4.95 12.48 3.09
N VAL A 289 -6.15 12.24 2.56
CA VAL A 289 -6.44 11.05 1.75
C VAL A 289 -5.74 11.15 0.39
N HIS A 290 -5.91 12.29 -0.29
CA HIS A 290 -5.39 12.49 -1.64
C HIS A 290 -4.03 13.19 -1.65
N GLY A 291 -3.25 12.89 -2.67
CA GLY A 291 -2.00 13.58 -2.98
C GLY A 291 -2.16 14.87 -3.78
N GLY A 292 -3.30 15.03 -4.47
CA GLY A 292 -3.63 16.22 -5.27
C GLY A 292 -3.17 16.14 -6.73
N TRP A 293 -2.52 15.05 -7.13
CA TRP A 293 -1.96 14.88 -8.47
C TRP A 293 -3.00 14.54 -9.54
N LYS A 294 -4.15 13.97 -9.18
CA LYS A 294 -5.23 13.68 -10.13
C LYS A 294 -6.01 14.94 -10.51
N ARG A 295 -6.21 15.88 -9.58
CA ARG A 295 -6.85 17.19 -9.86
C ARG A 295 -6.04 18.07 -10.81
N GLN A 296 -4.73 17.85 -10.91
CA GLN A 296 -3.84 18.56 -11.83
C GLN A 296 -3.79 17.95 -13.25
N GLN A 297 -4.44 16.80 -13.49
CA GLN A 297 -4.52 16.24 -14.84
C GLN A 297 -5.66 16.88 -15.64
N GLY A 298 -5.31 17.62 -16.69
CA GLY A 298 -6.15 17.69 -17.89
C GLY A 298 -6.26 16.32 -18.55
N HIS A 299 -7.35 16.08 -19.30
CA HIS A 299 -7.74 14.85 -20.01
C HIS A 299 -6.63 13.79 -20.16
N SER A 300 -6.73 12.68 -19.41
CA SER A 300 -5.83 11.54 -19.53
C SER A 300 -5.97 10.88 -20.91
N PRO A 301 -4.88 10.51 -21.60
CA PRO A 301 -4.97 9.72 -22.82
C PRO A 301 -5.62 8.36 -22.51
N SER A 302 -6.39 7.84 -23.47
CA SER A 302 -7.11 6.58 -23.30
C SER A 302 -6.15 5.42 -23.00
N PRO A 303 -6.58 4.40 -22.22
CA PRO A 303 -5.77 3.21 -21.95
C PRO A 303 -5.29 2.49 -23.22
N LEU A 304 -6.01 2.70 -24.34
CA LEU A 304 -5.65 2.21 -25.67
C LEU A 304 -4.40 2.89 -26.23
N LEU A 305 -4.27 4.21 -26.06
CA LEU A 305 -3.08 4.97 -26.47
C LEU A 305 -1.85 4.61 -25.62
N LEU A 306 -2.05 4.33 -24.33
CA LEU A 306 -0.98 3.87 -23.44
C LEU A 306 -0.51 2.45 -23.82
N GLY A 307 -1.44 1.56 -24.17
CA GLY A 307 -1.13 0.23 -24.70
C GLY A 307 -0.35 0.28 -26.01
N VAL A 308 -0.71 1.19 -26.93
CA VAL A 308 0.01 1.42 -28.19
C VAL A 308 1.42 1.98 -27.95
N ALA A 309 1.58 2.92 -27.01
CA ALA A 309 2.89 3.47 -26.67
C ALA A 309 3.84 2.41 -26.07
N ILE A 310 3.32 1.53 -25.21
CA ILE A 310 4.09 0.41 -24.64
C ILE A 310 4.44 -0.61 -25.74
N ALA A 311 3.48 -0.98 -26.61
CA ALA A 311 3.73 -1.90 -27.71
C ALA A 311 4.74 -1.33 -28.72
N ALA A 312 4.68 -0.04 -29.02
CA ALA A 312 5.65 0.65 -29.87
C ALA A 312 7.05 0.69 -29.23
N ALA A 313 7.14 0.96 -27.92
CA ALA A 313 8.41 0.94 -27.20
C ALA A 313 9.02 -0.48 -27.16
N VAL A 314 8.20 -1.51 -26.95
CA VAL A 314 8.63 -2.92 -27.04
C VAL A 314 9.08 -3.29 -28.46
N GLY A 315 8.36 -2.83 -29.49
CA GLY A 315 8.73 -3.05 -30.89
C GLY A 315 10.06 -2.40 -31.28
N ILE A 316 10.32 -1.18 -30.80
CA ILE A 316 11.58 -0.45 -31.03
C ILE A 316 12.74 -1.15 -30.33
N VAL A 317 12.56 -1.59 -29.07
CA VAL A 317 13.61 -2.32 -28.32
C VAL A 317 13.89 -3.68 -28.95
N TRP A 318 12.86 -4.39 -29.40
CA TRP A 318 13.02 -5.67 -30.09
C TRP A 318 13.74 -5.51 -31.45
N ALA A 319 13.49 -4.42 -32.17
CA ALA A 319 14.20 -4.10 -33.40
C ALA A 319 15.67 -3.74 -33.16
N LEU A 320 15.96 -2.95 -32.12
CA LEU A 320 17.32 -2.55 -31.76
C LEU A 320 18.15 -3.71 -31.20
N GLY A 321 17.54 -4.62 -30.42
CA GLY A 321 18.24 -5.81 -29.89
C GLY A 321 18.63 -6.84 -30.96
N ARG A 322 18.00 -6.81 -32.14
CA ARG A 322 18.38 -7.69 -33.27
C ARG A 322 19.62 -7.21 -34.04
N ASP A 323 19.96 -5.93 -33.95
CA ASP A 323 21.14 -5.37 -34.61
C ASP A 323 22.43 -5.54 -33.78
N GLU A 324 22.32 -5.71 -32.46
CA GLU A 324 23.48 -6.01 -31.59
C GLU A 324 23.97 -7.46 -31.75
N ASP A 325 23.09 -8.42 -32.03
CA ASP A 325 23.46 -9.83 -32.27
C ASP A 325 24.08 -10.08 -33.67
N ARG A 326 24.23 -9.03 -34.50
CA ARG A 326 24.79 -9.10 -35.87
C ARG A 326 26.16 -8.44 -36.03
N ARG A 327 26.81 -8.02 -34.94
CA ARG A 327 28.16 -7.45 -34.95
C ARG A 327 29.17 -8.32 -34.23
#